data_AF-A0A5C5WXM8-F1
#
_entry.id   AF-A0A5C5WXM8-F1
#
_cell.length_a   1.000
_cell.length_b   1.000
_cell.length_c   1.000
_cell.angle_alpha   90.00
_cell.angle_beta   90.00
_cell.angle_gamma   90.00
#
_symmetry.space_group_name_H-M   'P 1'
#
loop_
_entity.id
_entity.type
_entity.pdbx_description
1 polymer ?
#
loop_
_entity_poly.entity_id
_entity_poly.type
_entity_poly.pdbx_seq_one_letter_code
_entity_poly.pdbx_strand_id
1 'polypeptide(L)' 'MRSARDLVHLFLITAALTIGFITLGCDQRETILDVDTPDGDVVVERDRDDGSISVDVNE' A
#
# COMPACT_ATOMS: atom_id res chain seq x y z
N MET A 1 31.07 16.61 21.29
CA MET A 1 29.83 15.94 21.78
C MET A 1 28.54 16.41 21.11
N ARG A 2 28.41 17.66 20.60
CA ARG A 2 27.21 18.10 19.85
C ARG A 2 27.05 17.39 18.49
N SER A 3 28.13 17.31 17.70
CA SER A 3 28.11 16.74 16.35
C SER A 3 27.69 15.26 16.26
N ALA A 4 28.07 14.41 17.22
CA ALA A 4 27.65 13.00 17.22
C ALA A 4 26.16 12.83 17.51
N ARG A 5 25.60 13.67 18.39
CA ARG A 5 24.18 13.65 18.73
C ARG A 5 23.33 14.15 17.55
N ASP A 6 23.81 15.19 16.86
CA ASP A 6 23.13 15.75 15.69
C ASP A 6 23.14 14.77 14.51
N LEU A 7 24.24 14.02 14.32
CA LEU A 7 24.34 12.98 13.29
C LEU A 7 23.39 11.81 13.56
N VAL A 8 23.28 11.38 14.82
CA VAL A 8 22.31 10.34 15.23
C VAL A 8 20.87 10.81 15.02
N HIS A 9 20.54 12.05 15.38
CA HIS A 9 19.19 12.58 15.14
C HIS A 9 18.86 12.68 13.64
N LEU A 10 19.81 13.12 12.82
CA LEU A 10 19.61 13.19 11.38
C LEU A 10 19.37 11.81 10.78
N PHE A 11 20.16 10.81 11.20
CA PHE A 11 19.97 9.42 10.79
C PHE A 11 18.60 8.85 11.21
N LEU A 12 18.13 9.15 12.42
CA LEU A 12 16.83 8.68 12.90
C LEU A 12 15.67 9.32 12.13
N ILE A 13 15.75 10.60 11.78
CA ILE A 13 14.71 11.30 11.02
C ILE A 13 14.63 10.76 9.59
N THR A 14 15.77 10.55 8.92
CA THR A 14 15.78 9.99 7.57
C THR A 14 15.26 8.56 7.53
N ALA A 15 15.61 7.73 8.52
CA ALA A 15 15.08 6.37 8.64
C ALA A 15 13.57 6.34 8.92
N ALA A 16 13.06 7.23 9.77
CA ALA A 16 11.62 7.32 10.02
C ALA A 16 10.84 7.76 8.77
N LEU A 17 11.41 8.66 7.97
CA LEU A 17 10.80 9.13 6.73
C LEU A 17 10.66 8.00 5.70
N THR A 18 11.73 7.23 5.46
CA THR A 18 11.71 6.14 4.48
C THR A 18 10.71 5.04 4.84
N ILE A 19 10.57 4.71 6.12
CA ILE A 19 9.58 3.73 6.60
C ILE A 19 8.16 4.23 6.35
N GLY A 20 7.89 5.51 6.62
CA GLY A 20 6.57 6.11 6.38
C GLY A 20 6.13 6.04 4.91
N PHE A 21 7.06 6.26 3.97
CA PHE A 21 6.78 6.14 2.53
C PHE A 21 6.46 4.71 2.10
N ILE A 22 7.13 3.70 2.68
CA ILE A 22 6.86 2.29 2.37
C ILE A 22 5.49 1.86 2.93
N THR A 23 5.10 2.34 4.11
CA THR A 23 3.84 1.90 4.73
C THR A 23 2.59 2.58 4.19
N LEU A 24 2.69 3.81 3.66
CA LEU A 24 1.52 4.60 3.25
C LEU A 24 1.19 4.49 1.75
N GLY A 25 2.11 3.99 0.92
CA GLY A 25 1.98 4.04 -0.54
C GLY A 25 2.17 2.71 -1.26
N CYS A 26 2.04 1.57 -0.57
CA CYS A 26 2.32 0.27 -1.19
C CYS A 26 1.11 -0.63 -1.46
N ASP A 27 -0.10 -0.28 -1.02
CA ASP A 27 -1.28 -1.11 -1.32
C ASP A 27 -2.58 -0.29 -1.30
N GLN A 28 -2.79 0.52 -2.33
CA GLN A 28 -4.03 1.30 -2.50
C GLN A 28 -4.95 0.65 -3.53
N ARG A 29 -5.44 -0.56 -3.22
CA ARG A 29 -6.46 -1.24 -4.02
C ARG A 29 -7.85 -0.84 -3.56
N GLU A 30 -8.76 -0.63 -4.50
CA GLU A 30 -10.17 -0.40 -4.24
C GLU A 30 -11.05 -1.42 -4.97
N THR A 31 -11.99 -2.03 -4.26
CA THR A 31 -13.02 -2.88 -4.86
C THR A 31 -14.03 -2.02 -5.62
N ILE A 32 -14.17 -2.25 -6.92
CA ILE A 32 -15.07 -1.51 -7.81
C ILE A 32 -16.37 -2.27 -8.05
N LEU A 33 -16.30 -3.59 -8.09
CA LEU A 33 -17.45 -4.46 -8.30
C LEU A 33 -17.26 -5.73 -7.49
N ASP A 34 -18.29 -6.11 -6.76
CA ASP A 34 -18.36 -7.33 -5.97
C ASP A 34 -19.72 -7.97 -6.24
N VAL A 35 -19.72 -9.16 -6.83
CA VAL A 35 -20.93 -9.88 -7.23
C VAL A 35 -20.88 -11.29 -6.67
N ASP A 36 -21.74 -11.53 -5.69
CA ASP A 36 -22.04 -12.87 -5.20
C ASP A 36 -23.00 -13.58 -6.16
N THR A 37 -22.61 -14.74 -6.65
CA THR A 37 -23.48 -15.65 -7.40
C THR A 37 -23.67 -16.96 -6.63
N PRO A 38 -24.76 -17.71 -6.86
CA PRO A 38 -24.97 -18.99 -6.19
C PRO A 38 -23.85 -20.01 -6.42
N ASP A 39 -23.14 -19.90 -7.54
CA ASP A 39 -22.10 -20.82 -7.99
C ASP A 39 -20.70 -20.17 -7.97
N GLY A 40 -20.48 -19.13 -7.17
CA GLY A 40 -19.17 -18.46 -7.05
C GLY A 40 -19.25 -16.94 -6.87
N ASP A 41 -18.11 -16.29 -6.74
CA ASP A 41 -18.00 -14.84 -6.57
C ASP A 41 -17.08 -14.21 -7.62
N VAL A 42 -17.40 -12.97 -7.97
CA VAL A 42 -16.59 -12.16 -8.89
C VAL A 42 -16.25 -10.84 -8.22
N VAL A 43 -14.97 -10.63 -7.97
CA VAL A 43 -14.41 -9.42 -7.36
C VAL A 43 -13.54 -8.70 -8.39
N VAL A 44 -13.80 -7.41 -8.58
CA VAL A 44 -13.00 -6.55 -9.45
C VAL A 44 -12.38 -5.46 -8.60
N GLU A 45 -11.05 -5.43 -8.58
CA GLU A 45 -10.27 -4.42 -7.88
C GLU A 45 -9.55 -3.52 -8.88
N ARG A 46 -9.46 -2.23 -8.54
CA ARG A 46 -8.62 -1.26 -9.24
C ARG A 46 -7.50 -0.81 -8.32
N ASP A 47 -6.29 -0.81 -8.84
CA ASP A 47 -5.15 -0.17 -8.22
C ASP A 47 -5.26 1.36 -8.40
N ARG A 48 -5.21 2.12 -7.29
CA ARG A 48 -5.29 3.59 -7.35
C ARG A 48 -3.97 4.26 -7.72
N ASP A 49 -2.87 3.54 -7.62
CA ASP A 49 -1.53 4.06 -7.88
C ASP A 49 -1.23 4.05 -9.40
N ASP A 50 -1.65 2.99 -10.12
CA ASP A 50 -1.41 2.88 -11.58
C ASP A 50 -2.67 2.69 -12.44
N GLY A 51 -3.83 2.45 -11.84
CA GLY A 51 -5.09 2.22 -12.55
C GLY A 51 -5.23 0.81 -13.13
N SER A 52 -4.34 -0.13 -12.80
CA SER A 52 -4.46 -1.53 -13.19
C SER A 52 -5.72 -2.16 -12.60
N ILE A 53 -6.27 -3.13 -13.31
CA ILE A 53 -7.50 -3.83 -12.94
C ILE A 53 -7.16 -5.31 -12.69
N SER A 54 -7.54 -5.80 -11.52
CA SER A 54 -7.49 -7.22 -11.16
C SER A 54 -8.91 -7.76 -11.11
N VAL A 55 -9.10 -8.97 -11.64
CA VAL A 55 -10.39 -9.67 -11.61
C VAL A 55 -10.15 -11.04 -11.01
N ASP A 56 -10.77 -11.27 -9.87
CA ASP A 56 -10.76 -12.56 -9.18
C ASP A 56 -12.12 -13.23 -9.37
N VAL A 57 -12.10 -14.48 -9.82
CA VAL A 57 -13.27 -15.32 -10.02
C VAL A 57 -13.07 -16.57 -9.19
N ASN A 58 -13.93 -16.76 -8.20
CA ASN A 58 -13.97 -17.97 -7.38
C ASN A 58 -15.11 -18.87 -7.84
N GLU A 59 -14.84 -20.17 -7.97
CA GLU A 59 -15.77 -21.23 -8.37
C GLU A 59 -16.44 -21.92 -7.16
#